data_AF-A0A3A5AKE5-F1
#
_entry.id   AF-A0A3A5AKE5-F1
#
_cell.length_a   1.000
_cell.length_b   1.000
_cell.length_c   1.000
_cell.angle_alpha   90.00
_cell.angle_beta   90.00
_cell.angle_gamma   90.00
#
_symmetry.space_group_name_H-M   'P 1'
#
loop_
_entity.id
_entity.type
_entity.pdbx_description
1 polymer ?
#
loop_
_entity_poly.entity_id
_entity_poly.type
_entity_poly.pdbx_seq_one_letter_code
_entity_poly.pdbx_strand_id
1 'polypeptide(L)'
;MAATALGLQELFIIIAIIAVTIFALITAGLFYLRRTRPQAVALEAIKVHELISLVISILYFITVCVTLILLIVQNRNISMQTQFALQSLEGNVYGQVMNQTLAQDELFIKNPETRPYFYESKELYPDDPLSYKVLATAEYLLDFFDSLEKQLKHYPHLWIHEQKTWEANTIDMFAWSPVLCSYLDATRDWYSDSLYALKTEGEKKRRQGLSKQKFSKD
;
A
#
# COMPACT_ATOMS: atom_id res chain seq x y z
N MET A 1 5.03 5.11 -20.91
CA MET A 1 4.29 6.12 -20.12
C MET A 1 4.29 7.49 -20.82
N ALA A 2 3.72 7.61 -22.03
CA ALA A 2 3.68 8.87 -22.79
C ALA A 2 2.29 9.20 -23.36
N ALA A 3 1.24 8.44 -22.98
CA ALA A 3 -0.08 8.53 -23.59
C ALA A 3 -1.04 9.53 -22.91
N THR A 4 -0.67 10.15 -21.79
CA THR A 4 -1.58 11.02 -21.02
C THR A 4 -1.46 12.51 -21.33
N ALA A 5 -0.35 12.96 -21.91
CA ALA A 5 -0.16 14.38 -22.24
C ALA A 5 -0.87 14.80 -23.54
N LEU A 6 -0.96 13.91 -24.54
CA LEU A 6 -1.63 14.22 -25.82
C LEU A 6 -3.14 14.44 -25.65
N GLY A 7 -3.82 13.66 -24.81
CA GLY A 7 -5.28 13.72 -24.68
C GLY A 7 -5.80 15.02 -24.06
N LEU A 8 -5.04 15.65 -23.16
CA LEU A 8 -5.48 16.88 -22.48
C LEU A 8 -5.42 18.08 -23.43
N GLN A 9 -4.36 18.18 -24.24
CA GLN A 9 -4.18 19.26 -25.22
C GLN A 9 -5.23 19.15 -26.33
N GLU A 10 -5.52 17.95 -26.82
CA GLU A 10 -6.57 17.73 -27.81
C GLU A 10 -7.96 18.10 -27.27
N LEU A 11 -8.25 17.78 -26.00
CA LEU A 11 -9.51 18.16 -25.36
C LEU A 11 -9.67 19.69 -25.29
N PHE A 12 -8.61 20.42 -24.91
CA PHE A 12 -8.63 21.89 -24.89
C PHE A 12 -8.85 22.49 -26.28
N ILE A 13 -8.23 21.91 -27.31
CA ILE A 13 -8.43 22.34 -28.70
C ILE A 13 -9.88 22.13 -29.12
N ILE A 14 -10.47 20.96 -28.82
CA ILE A 14 -11.86 20.66 -29.15
C ILE A 14 -12.82 21.62 -28.44
N ILE A 15 -12.60 21.88 -27.14
CA ILE A 15 -13.42 22.82 -26.36
C ILE A 15 -13.32 24.24 -26.92
N ALA A 16 -12.12 24.70 -27.26
CA ALA A 16 -11.90 26.02 -27.85
C ALA A 16 -12.63 26.15 -29.20
N ILE A 17 -12.56 25.11 -30.04
CA ILE A 17 -13.27 25.07 -31.32
C ILE A 17 -14.79 25.13 -31.11
N ILE A 18 -15.33 24.37 -30.15
CA ILE A 18 -16.77 24.39 -29.84
C ILE A 18 -17.21 25.79 -29.37
N ALA A 19 -16.44 26.42 -28.47
CA ALA A 19 -16.75 27.76 -27.96
C ALA A 19 -16.75 28.82 -29.08
N VAL A 20 -15.74 28.79 -29.95
CA VAL A 20 -15.64 29.70 -31.11
C VAL A 20 -16.80 29.47 -32.09
N THR A 21 -17.17 28.21 -32.34
CA THR A 21 -18.26 27.86 -33.26
C THR A 21 -19.61 28.34 -32.74
N ILE A 22 -19.89 28.13 -31.44
CA ILE A 22 -21.12 28.61 -30.79
C ILE A 22 -21.19 30.14 -30.86
N PHE A 23 -20.08 30.84 -30.58
CA PHE A 23 -20.01 32.29 -30.66
C PHE A 23 -20.31 32.80 -32.09
N ALA A 24 -19.71 32.17 -33.11
CA ALA A 24 -19.96 32.52 -34.50
C ALA A 24 -21.43 32.31 -34.90
N LEU A 25 -22.05 31.20 -34.48
CA LEU A 25 -23.46 30.89 -34.79
C LEU A 25 -24.43 31.86 -34.11
N ILE A 26 -24.19 32.24 -32.85
CA ILE A 26 -25.02 33.23 -32.14
C ILE A 26 -24.94 34.59 -32.86
N THR A 27 -23.72 35.02 -33.20
CA THR A 27 -23.49 36.30 -33.88
C THR A 27 -24.16 36.33 -35.26
N ALA A 28 -24.00 35.25 -36.03
CA ALA A 28 -24.64 35.10 -37.34
C ALA A 28 -26.17 35.05 -37.25
N GLY A 29 -26.72 34.34 -36.25
CA GLY A 29 -28.16 34.24 -36.02
C GLY A 29 -28.79 35.58 -35.65
N LEU A 30 -28.17 36.34 -34.75
CA LEU A 30 -28.59 37.69 -34.39
C LEU A 30 -28.55 38.63 -35.61
N PHE A 31 -27.51 38.54 -36.42
CA PHE A 31 -27.40 39.32 -37.65
C PHE A 31 -28.49 38.95 -38.67
N TYR A 32 -28.75 37.65 -38.85
CA TYR A 32 -29.78 37.15 -39.77
C TYR A 32 -31.20 37.55 -39.35
N LEU A 33 -31.52 37.41 -38.06
CA LEU A 33 -32.82 37.82 -37.51
C LEU A 33 -33.05 39.32 -37.66
N ARG A 34 -32.02 40.13 -37.39
CA ARG A 34 -32.06 41.58 -37.63
C ARG A 34 -32.34 41.92 -39.09
N ARG A 35 -31.77 41.15 -40.02
CA ARG A 35 -31.94 41.38 -41.47
C ARG A 35 -33.32 40.97 -41.98
N THR A 36 -33.89 39.88 -41.48
CA THR A 36 -35.10 39.27 -42.06
C THR A 36 -36.42 39.74 -41.46
N ARG A 37 -36.44 40.24 -40.22
CA ARG A 37 -37.67 40.70 -39.57
C ARG A 37 -37.50 42.05 -38.85
N PRO A 38 -37.35 43.16 -39.59
CA PRO A 38 -37.13 44.49 -39.00
C PRO A 38 -38.33 45.03 -38.19
N GLN A 39 -39.55 44.52 -38.40
CA GLN A 39 -40.78 45.05 -37.77
C GLN A 39 -41.46 44.10 -36.76
N ALA A 40 -41.05 42.84 -36.68
CA ALA A 40 -41.79 41.82 -35.89
C ALA A 40 -41.36 41.74 -34.43
N VAL A 41 -40.41 42.55 -33.98
CA VAL A 41 -40.01 42.57 -32.58
C VAL A 41 -39.78 43.99 -32.12
N ALA A 42 -40.81 44.57 -31.47
CA ALA A 42 -40.61 45.61 -30.47
C ALA A 42 -39.95 44.96 -29.24
N LEU A 43 -38.78 44.37 -29.43
CA LEU A 43 -37.82 44.18 -28.35
C LEU A 43 -37.51 45.61 -27.92
N GLU A 44 -37.89 45.99 -26.70
CA GLU A 44 -37.15 47.06 -26.01
C GLU A 44 -35.68 46.78 -26.31
N ALA A 45 -35.01 47.72 -26.98
CA ALA A 45 -33.73 47.47 -27.60
C ALA A 45 -32.80 46.85 -26.55
N ILE A 46 -32.56 45.53 -26.64
CA ILE A 46 -31.65 44.82 -25.73
C ILE A 46 -30.37 45.62 -25.78
N LYS A 47 -30.03 46.18 -24.63
CA LYS A 47 -28.92 47.12 -24.58
C LYS A 47 -27.66 46.30 -24.84
N VAL A 48 -26.73 46.85 -25.62
CA VAL A 48 -25.50 46.14 -26.01
C VAL A 48 -24.77 45.51 -24.81
N HIS A 49 -24.85 46.13 -23.62
CA HIS A 49 -24.29 45.59 -22.39
C HIS A 49 -24.96 44.30 -21.89
N GLU A 50 -26.27 44.11 -22.10
CA GLU A 50 -26.99 42.89 -21.71
C GLU A 50 -26.53 41.71 -22.58
N LEU A 51 -26.33 41.93 -23.88
CA LEU A 51 -25.79 40.93 -24.80
C LEU A 51 -24.35 40.55 -24.43
N ILE A 52 -23.49 41.53 -24.12
CA ILE A 52 -22.12 41.28 -23.68
C ILE A 52 -22.11 40.48 -22.37
N SER A 53 -22.94 40.86 -21.39
CA SER A 53 -23.04 40.17 -20.11
C SER A 53 -23.48 38.71 -20.29
N LEU A 54 -24.43 38.45 -21.20
CA LEU A 54 -24.87 37.09 -21.52
C LEU A 54 -23.73 36.24 -22.10
N VAL A 55 -22.99 36.77 -23.07
CA VAL A 55 -21.85 36.07 -23.68
C VAL A 55 -20.79 35.74 -22.63
N ILE A 56 -20.43 36.71 -21.79
CA ILE A 56 -19.46 36.53 -20.70
C ILE A 56 -19.94 35.43 -19.74
N SER A 57 -21.22 35.43 -19.36
CA SER A 57 -21.80 34.40 -18.50
C SER A 57 -21.73 33.00 -19.11
N ILE A 58 -21.98 32.86 -20.42
CA ILE A 58 -21.87 31.58 -21.12
C ILE A 58 -20.42 31.09 -21.13
N LEU A 59 -19.45 31.97 -21.39
CA LEU A 59 -18.03 31.63 -21.37
C LEU A 59 -17.56 31.17 -19.99
N TYR A 60 -17.98 31.86 -18.92
CA TYR A 60 -17.69 31.43 -17.55
C TYR A 60 -18.30 30.07 -17.24
N PHE A 61 -19.55 29.85 -17.64
CA PHE A 61 -20.22 28.57 -17.45
C PHE A 61 -19.47 27.41 -18.14
N ILE A 62 -19.08 27.59 -19.40
CA ILE A 62 -18.28 26.60 -20.15
C ILE A 62 -16.96 26.33 -19.43
N THR A 63 -16.27 27.37 -18.97
CA THR A 63 -14.99 27.24 -18.26
C THR A 63 -15.14 26.42 -16.98
N VAL A 64 -16.19 26.66 -16.20
CA VAL A 64 -16.50 25.88 -14.99
C VAL A 64 -16.81 24.42 -15.35
N CYS A 65 -17.62 24.15 -16.38
CA CYS A 65 -17.92 22.79 -16.82
C CYS A 65 -16.66 22.04 -17.24
N VAL A 66 -15.77 22.67 -18.00
CA VAL A 66 -14.50 22.09 -18.44
C VAL A 66 -13.59 21.79 -17.25
N THR A 67 -13.47 22.74 -16.33
CA THR A 67 -12.68 22.57 -15.11
C THR A 67 -13.20 21.42 -14.27
N LEU A 68 -14.52 21.28 -14.15
CA LEU A 68 -15.16 20.17 -13.44
C LEU A 68 -14.87 18.82 -14.10
N ILE A 69 -14.95 18.74 -15.43
CA ILE A 69 -14.61 17.53 -16.19
C ILE A 69 -13.14 17.14 -15.98
N LEU A 70 -12.23 18.12 -16.07
CA LEU A 70 -10.80 17.88 -15.85
C LEU A 70 -10.52 17.40 -14.42
N LEU A 71 -11.19 17.97 -13.42
CA LEU A 71 -11.06 17.55 -12.03
C LEU A 71 -11.53 16.11 -11.84
N ILE A 72 -12.64 15.71 -12.48
CA ILE A 72 -13.13 14.32 -12.44
C ILE A 72 -12.11 13.36 -13.07
N VAL A 73 -11.56 13.71 -14.23
CA VAL A 73 -10.55 12.90 -14.92
C VAL A 73 -9.27 12.79 -14.08
N GLN A 74 -8.80 13.91 -13.50
CA GLN A 74 -7.63 13.95 -12.64
C GLN A 74 -7.83 13.09 -11.39
N ASN A 75 -8.98 13.21 -10.72
CA ASN A 75 -9.31 12.43 -9.53
C ASN A 75 -9.32 10.93 -9.84
N ARG A 76 -9.86 10.53 -11.00
CA ARG A 76 -9.83 9.13 -11.44
C ARG A 76 -8.40 8.62 -11.68
N ASN A 77 -7.54 9.42 -12.30
CA ASN A 77 -6.14 9.04 -12.54
C ASN A 77 -5.34 8.91 -11.23
N ILE A 78 -5.57 9.82 -10.28
CA ILE A 78 -4.96 9.75 -8.95
C ILE A 78 -5.40 8.47 -8.23
N SER A 79 -6.70 8.15 -8.25
CA SER A 79 -7.21 6.92 -7.64
C SER A 79 -6.56 5.66 -8.21
N MET A 80 -6.37 5.58 -9.54
CA MET A 80 -5.66 4.46 -10.16
C MET A 80 -4.18 4.41 -9.77
N GLN A 81 -3.49 5.55 -9.73
CA GLN A 81 -2.09 5.61 -9.31
C GLN A 81 -1.92 5.19 -7.85
N THR A 82 -2.82 5.61 -6.97
CA THR A 82 -2.82 5.21 -5.57
C THR A 82 -2.96 3.69 -5.44
N GLN A 83 -3.81 3.05 -6.25
CA GLN A 83 -3.94 1.58 -6.23
C GLN A 83 -2.65 0.88 -6.65
N PHE A 84 -1.99 1.32 -7.72
CA PHE A 84 -0.71 0.74 -8.13
C PHE A 84 0.41 1.00 -7.11
N ALA A 85 0.42 2.19 -6.51
CA ALA A 85 1.36 2.52 -5.45
C ALA A 85 1.15 1.62 -4.23
N LEU A 86 -0.10 1.38 -3.84
CA LEU A 86 -0.43 0.43 -2.78
C LEU A 86 0.08 -0.98 -3.13
N GLN A 87 -0.29 -1.54 -4.29
CA GLN A 87 0.19 -2.86 -4.72
C GLN A 87 1.72 -2.97 -4.72
N SER A 88 2.42 -1.92 -5.14
CA SER A 88 3.89 -1.89 -5.10
C SER A 88 4.45 -1.85 -3.67
N LEU A 89 3.79 -1.13 -2.76
CA LEU A 89 4.15 -1.10 -1.35
C LEU A 89 3.93 -2.47 -0.69
N GLU A 90 2.81 -3.13 -0.99
CA GLU A 90 2.50 -4.48 -0.50
C GLU A 90 3.60 -5.47 -0.93
N GLY A 91 3.96 -5.48 -2.21
CA GLY A 91 5.06 -6.30 -2.72
C GLY A 91 6.41 -5.97 -2.08
N ASN A 92 6.66 -4.69 -1.75
CA ASN A 92 7.88 -4.29 -1.07
C ASN A 92 7.94 -4.81 0.38
N VAL A 93 6.85 -4.69 1.14
CA VAL A 93 6.74 -5.19 2.51
C VAL A 93 6.96 -6.70 2.53
N TYR A 94 6.29 -7.44 1.64
CA TYR A 94 6.50 -8.88 1.51
C TYR A 94 7.96 -9.22 1.18
N GLY A 95 8.55 -8.51 0.21
CA GLY A 95 9.96 -8.70 -0.17
C GLY A 95 10.93 -8.44 0.97
N GLN A 96 10.66 -7.46 1.84
CA GLN A 96 11.49 -7.17 3.01
C GLN A 96 11.47 -8.33 4.02
N VAL A 97 10.30 -8.89 4.32
CA VAL A 97 10.18 -10.04 5.23
C VAL A 97 10.89 -11.27 4.64
N MET A 98 10.73 -11.53 3.34
CA MET A 98 11.45 -12.62 2.67
C MET A 98 12.97 -12.45 2.74
N ASN A 99 13.47 -11.24 2.47
CA ASN A 99 14.91 -10.96 2.55
C ASN A 99 15.47 -11.13 3.96
N GLN A 100 14.72 -10.72 4.99
CA GLN A 100 15.11 -10.95 6.38
C GLN A 100 15.13 -12.44 6.73
N THR A 101 14.17 -13.21 6.21
CA THR A 101 14.13 -14.67 6.37
C THR A 101 15.36 -15.32 5.71
N LEU A 102 15.70 -14.91 4.48
CA LEU A 102 16.91 -15.39 3.81
C LEU A 102 18.20 -15.02 4.57
N ALA A 103 18.24 -13.86 5.22
CA ALA A 103 19.36 -13.47 6.06
C ALA A 103 19.50 -14.35 7.32
N GLN A 104 18.39 -14.84 7.88
CA GLN A 104 18.41 -15.83 8.97
C GLN A 104 18.98 -17.17 8.48
N ASP A 105 18.54 -17.63 7.32
CA ASP A 105 19.08 -18.86 6.73
C ASP A 105 20.58 -18.73 6.47
N GLU A 106 21.02 -17.60 5.92
CA GLU A 106 22.44 -17.32 5.69
C GLU A 106 23.25 -17.29 7.00
N LEU A 107 22.67 -16.78 8.09
CA LEU A 107 23.31 -16.78 9.40
C LEU A 107 23.63 -18.21 9.87
N PHE A 108 22.71 -19.17 9.67
CA PHE A 108 22.93 -20.57 10.02
C PHE A 108 23.85 -21.31 9.05
N ILE A 109 23.87 -20.92 7.78
CA ILE A 109 24.85 -21.45 6.81
C ILE A 109 26.27 -21.00 7.19
N LYS A 110 26.44 -19.74 7.59
CA LYS A 110 27.75 -19.18 8.00
C LYS A 110 28.21 -19.72 9.34
N ASN A 111 27.29 -20.09 10.22
CA ASN A 111 27.59 -20.50 11.60
C ASN A 111 26.86 -21.82 11.94
N PRO A 112 27.17 -22.93 11.25
CA PRO A 112 26.43 -24.17 11.39
C PRO A 112 26.44 -24.75 12.81
N GLU A 113 27.45 -24.41 13.62
CA GLU A 113 27.59 -24.84 15.00
C GLU A 113 26.52 -24.26 15.95
N THR A 114 25.86 -23.15 15.58
CA THR A 114 24.78 -22.57 16.39
C THR A 114 23.43 -23.24 16.11
N ARG A 115 23.27 -23.88 14.94
CA ARG A 115 22.01 -24.47 14.49
C ARG A 115 21.38 -25.46 15.50
N PRO A 116 22.13 -26.36 16.18
CA PRO A 116 21.53 -27.30 17.14
C PRO A 116 20.78 -26.65 18.30
N TYR A 117 21.17 -25.44 18.73
CA TYR A 117 20.49 -24.72 19.81
C TYR A 117 19.11 -24.16 19.40
N PHE A 118 18.88 -23.99 18.09
CA PHE A 118 17.63 -23.43 17.56
C PHE A 118 16.70 -24.47 16.96
N TYR A 119 17.24 -25.56 16.42
CA TYR A 119 16.44 -26.55 15.68
C TYR A 119 16.42 -27.95 16.29
N GLU A 120 17.33 -28.25 17.23
CA GLU A 120 17.53 -29.60 17.77
C GLU A 120 17.42 -29.63 19.30
N SER A 121 16.85 -28.58 19.90
CA SER A 121 16.65 -28.45 21.34
C SER A 121 17.91 -28.61 22.19
N LYS A 122 19.09 -28.25 21.66
CA LYS A 122 20.32 -28.24 22.44
C LYS A 122 20.27 -27.12 23.50
N GLU A 123 20.46 -27.49 24.76
CA GLU A 123 20.56 -26.54 25.88
C GLU A 123 21.85 -25.73 25.82
N LEU A 124 21.80 -24.46 26.24
CA LEU A 124 22.95 -23.58 26.34
C LEU A 124 23.44 -23.49 27.79
N TYR A 125 24.71 -23.83 28.02
CA TYR A 125 25.33 -23.74 29.34
C TYR A 125 26.20 -22.46 29.46
N PRO A 126 26.39 -21.90 30.67
CA PRO A 126 27.17 -20.66 30.86
C PRO A 126 28.63 -20.73 30.43
N ASP A 127 29.23 -21.93 30.47
CA ASP A 127 30.62 -22.20 30.08
C ASP A 127 30.76 -22.64 28.61
N ASP A 128 29.67 -22.65 27.85
CA ASP A 128 29.70 -23.01 26.44
C ASP A 128 30.51 -21.98 25.64
N PRO A 129 31.55 -22.42 24.89
CA PRO A 129 32.38 -21.51 24.11
C PRO A 129 31.61 -20.74 23.02
N LEU A 130 30.42 -21.22 22.64
CA LEU A 130 29.55 -20.56 21.66
C LEU A 130 28.48 -19.66 22.29
N SER A 131 28.44 -19.53 23.63
CA SER A 131 27.40 -18.79 24.36
C SER A 131 27.09 -17.41 23.78
N TYR A 132 28.10 -16.54 23.62
CA TYR A 132 27.89 -15.21 23.05
C TYR A 132 27.29 -15.24 21.64
N LYS A 133 27.72 -16.20 20.80
CA LYS A 133 27.25 -16.33 19.41
C LYS A 133 25.81 -16.82 19.35
N VAL A 134 25.46 -17.77 20.21
CA VAL A 134 24.10 -18.29 20.34
C VAL A 134 23.17 -17.21 20.89
N LEU A 135 23.57 -16.49 21.95
CA LEU A 135 22.75 -15.42 22.52
C LEU A 135 22.52 -14.27 21.54
N ALA A 136 23.55 -13.83 20.80
CA ALA A 136 23.39 -12.81 19.76
C ALA A 136 22.48 -13.29 18.61
N THR A 137 22.53 -14.58 18.26
CA THR A 137 21.61 -15.17 17.29
C THR A 137 20.18 -15.21 17.82
N ALA A 138 20.01 -15.52 19.10
CA ALA A 138 18.70 -15.53 19.76
C ALA A 138 18.07 -14.13 19.78
N GLU A 139 18.84 -13.10 20.16
CA GLU A 139 18.43 -11.70 20.09
C GLU A 139 17.97 -11.31 18.69
N TYR A 140 18.80 -11.56 17.66
CA TYR A 140 18.47 -11.26 16.27
C TYR A 140 17.17 -11.92 15.79
N LEU A 141 16.95 -13.19 16.15
CA LEU A 141 15.72 -13.90 15.79
C LEU A 141 14.49 -13.35 16.52
N LEU A 142 14.62 -13.01 17.81
CA LEU A 142 13.52 -12.45 18.58
C LEU A 142 13.14 -11.05 18.10
N ASP A 143 14.11 -10.21 17.76
CA ASP A 143 13.87 -8.90 17.14
C ASP A 143 13.10 -9.02 15.83
N PHE A 144 13.45 -10.02 15.01
CA PHE A 144 12.71 -10.33 13.79
C PHE A 144 11.29 -10.80 14.10
N PHE A 145 11.09 -11.77 15.00
CA PHE A 145 9.76 -12.28 15.31
C PHE A 145 8.85 -11.21 15.90
N ASP A 146 9.36 -10.35 16.79
CA ASP A 146 8.57 -9.24 17.35
C ASP A 146 8.20 -8.21 16.28
N SER A 147 9.13 -7.91 15.36
CA SER A 147 8.88 -7.02 14.22
C SER A 147 7.85 -7.61 13.26
N LEU A 148 7.96 -8.90 12.96
CA LEU A 148 7.03 -9.64 12.11
C LEU A 148 5.64 -9.64 12.73
N GLU A 149 5.50 -10.01 14.01
CA GLU A 149 4.23 -10.00 14.74
C GLU A 149 3.55 -8.63 14.72
N LYS A 150 4.31 -7.54 14.91
CA LYS A 150 3.78 -6.17 14.79
C LYS A 150 3.27 -5.90 13.38
N GLN A 151 3.97 -6.34 12.34
CA GLN A 151 3.53 -6.16 10.94
C GLN A 151 2.29 -6.98 10.61
N LEU A 152 2.22 -8.25 11.03
CA LEU A 152 1.07 -9.12 10.84
C LEU A 152 -0.19 -8.50 11.44
N LYS A 153 -0.07 -7.94 12.66
CA LYS A 153 -1.18 -7.28 13.37
C LYS A 153 -1.59 -5.93 12.76
N HIS A 154 -0.63 -5.12 12.32
CA HIS A 154 -0.92 -3.78 11.82
C HIS A 154 -1.47 -3.80 10.38
N TYR A 155 -1.08 -4.79 9.59
CA TYR A 155 -1.46 -4.91 8.17
C TYR A 155 -2.11 -6.27 7.86
N PRO A 156 -3.20 -6.66 8.53
CA PRO A 156 -3.76 -8.02 8.41
C PRO A 156 -4.25 -8.37 7.00
N HIS A 157 -4.62 -7.36 6.21
CA HIS A 157 -5.04 -7.54 4.82
C HIS A 157 -3.90 -8.00 3.90
N LEU A 158 -2.64 -7.71 4.26
CA LEU A 158 -1.45 -8.12 3.50
C LEU A 158 -1.03 -9.57 3.76
N TRP A 159 -1.50 -10.13 4.87
CA TRP A 159 -1.04 -11.42 5.39
C TRP A 159 -2.18 -12.41 5.59
N ILE A 160 -3.33 -12.18 4.95
CA ILE A 160 -4.56 -12.95 5.19
C ILE A 160 -4.37 -14.45 4.94
N HIS A 161 -3.45 -14.83 4.05
CA HIS A 161 -3.14 -16.21 3.71
C HIS A 161 -1.93 -16.78 4.45
N GLU A 162 -0.98 -15.93 4.85
CA GLU A 162 0.30 -16.34 5.44
C GLU A 162 0.39 -16.15 6.95
N GLN A 163 -0.48 -15.33 7.57
CA GLN A 163 -0.39 -15.00 8.99
C GLN A 163 -0.30 -16.24 9.87
N LYS A 164 -1.20 -17.20 9.67
CA LYS A 164 -1.21 -18.47 10.42
C LYS A 164 0.06 -19.29 10.20
N THR A 165 0.63 -19.22 9.00
CA THR A 165 1.87 -19.93 8.66
C THR A 165 3.06 -19.32 9.40
N TRP A 166 3.12 -17.99 9.47
CA TRP A 166 4.15 -17.27 10.22
C TRP A 166 4.05 -17.48 11.74
N GLU A 167 2.83 -17.41 12.28
CA GLU A 167 2.55 -17.72 13.68
C GLU A 167 2.97 -19.17 13.99
N ALA A 168 2.57 -20.14 13.17
CA ALA A 168 2.93 -21.55 13.33
C ALA A 168 4.45 -21.78 13.26
N ASN A 169 5.15 -21.11 12.33
CA ASN A 169 6.60 -21.18 12.23
C ASN A 169 7.29 -20.62 13.48
N THR A 170 6.82 -19.49 14.00
CA THR A 170 7.35 -18.85 15.21
C THR A 170 7.11 -19.75 16.44
N ILE A 171 5.93 -20.34 16.57
CA ILE A 171 5.59 -21.33 17.60
C ILE A 171 6.53 -22.54 17.52
N ASP A 172 6.80 -23.04 16.30
CA ASP A 172 7.76 -24.13 16.11
C ASP A 172 9.17 -23.74 16.53
N MET A 173 9.64 -22.54 16.21
CA MET A 173 10.96 -22.07 16.63
C MET A 173 11.10 -22.04 18.17
N PHE A 174 10.07 -21.58 18.89
CA PHE A 174 10.07 -21.66 20.36
C PHE A 174 9.97 -23.09 20.89
N ALA A 175 9.23 -23.98 20.22
CA ALA A 175 9.10 -25.37 20.63
C ALA A 175 10.44 -26.15 20.56
N TRP A 176 11.33 -25.77 19.64
CA TRP A 176 12.60 -26.47 19.39
C TRP A 176 13.85 -25.70 19.84
N SER A 177 13.68 -24.50 20.41
CA SER A 177 14.78 -23.68 20.90
C SER A 177 14.60 -23.26 22.36
N PRO A 178 15.15 -24.03 23.31
CA PRO A 178 15.21 -23.63 24.72
C PRO A 178 15.93 -22.29 24.92
N VAL A 179 16.92 -21.98 24.08
CA VAL A 179 17.65 -20.71 24.17
C VAL A 179 16.80 -19.50 23.80
N LEU A 180 15.93 -19.60 22.78
CA LEU A 180 14.98 -18.52 22.47
C LEU A 180 14.02 -18.26 23.63
N CYS A 181 13.50 -19.33 24.24
CA CYS A 181 12.59 -19.21 25.38
C CYS A 181 13.27 -18.54 26.58
N SER A 182 14.45 -19.03 26.96
CA SER A 182 15.19 -18.49 28.12
C SER A 182 15.70 -17.07 27.89
N TYR A 183 16.14 -16.74 26.67
CA TYR A 183 16.53 -15.37 26.33
C TYR A 183 15.34 -14.42 26.43
N LEU A 184 14.19 -14.79 25.85
CA LEU A 184 12.96 -13.98 25.91
C LEU A 184 12.48 -13.78 27.35
N ASP A 185 12.60 -14.79 28.23
CA ASP A 185 12.30 -14.65 29.65
C ASP A 185 13.23 -13.66 30.35
N ALA A 186 14.53 -13.73 30.05
CA ALA A 186 15.53 -12.83 30.62
C ALA A 186 15.39 -11.37 30.13
N THR A 187 14.77 -11.17 28.97
CA THR A 187 14.62 -9.86 28.30
C THR A 187 13.15 -9.48 28.11
N ARG A 188 12.28 -9.94 29.02
CA ARG A 188 10.81 -9.85 28.88
C ARG A 188 10.27 -8.46 28.53
N ASP A 189 10.87 -7.42 29.10
CA ASP A 189 10.42 -6.03 28.96
C ASP A 189 10.70 -5.45 27.56
N TRP A 190 11.52 -6.11 26.75
CA TRP A 190 11.91 -5.62 25.42
C TRP A 190 10.90 -6.00 24.33
N TYR A 191 10.12 -7.06 24.56
CA TYR A 191 9.30 -7.69 23.53
C TYR A 191 7.81 -7.62 23.84
N SER A 192 6.99 -7.71 22.79
CA SER A 192 5.54 -7.62 22.92
C SER A 192 4.91 -8.83 23.61
N ASP A 193 3.76 -8.61 24.26
CA ASP A 193 2.95 -9.68 24.85
C ASP A 193 2.50 -10.72 23.81
N SER A 194 2.37 -10.31 22.53
CA SER A 194 2.12 -11.22 21.39
C SER A 194 3.16 -12.31 21.31
N LEU A 195 4.43 -11.91 21.29
CA LEU A 195 5.53 -12.82 21.09
C LEU A 195 5.63 -13.78 22.26
N TYR A 196 5.39 -13.27 23.47
CA TYR A 196 5.34 -14.08 24.68
C TYR A 196 4.18 -15.11 24.67
N ALA A 197 3.03 -14.77 24.09
CA ALA A 197 1.95 -15.71 23.89
C ALA A 197 2.35 -16.84 22.92
N LEU A 198 2.99 -16.52 21.79
CA LEU A 198 3.52 -17.52 20.86
C LEU A 198 4.59 -18.41 21.50
N LYS A 199 5.47 -17.84 22.32
CA LYS A 199 6.43 -18.60 23.13
C LYS A 199 5.73 -19.59 24.04
N THR A 200 4.68 -19.16 24.75
CA THR A 200 3.88 -20.02 25.64
C THR A 200 3.24 -21.18 24.86
N GLU A 201 2.74 -20.92 23.66
CA GLU A 201 2.20 -21.95 22.77
C GLU A 201 3.28 -22.93 22.29
N GLY A 202 4.47 -22.42 21.94
CA GLY A 202 5.63 -23.25 21.59
C GLY A 202 6.07 -24.17 22.73
N GLU A 203 6.14 -23.65 23.96
CA GLU A 203 6.44 -24.45 25.15
C GLU A 203 5.38 -25.52 25.42
N LYS A 204 4.10 -25.19 25.23
CA LYS A 204 3.00 -26.16 25.31
C LYS A 204 3.15 -27.25 24.26
N LYS A 205 3.45 -26.89 23.01
CA LYS A 205 3.70 -27.84 21.91
C LYS A 205 4.86 -28.78 22.23
N ARG A 206 5.98 -28.25 22.76
CA ARG A 206 7.14 -29.03 23.23
C ARG A 206 6.75 -30.05 24.31
N ARG A 207 5.99 -29.62 25.33
CA ARG A 207 5.53 -30.52 26.42
C ARG A 207 4.62 -31.64 25.95
N GLN A 208 3.86 -31.41 24.87
CA GLN A 208 2.98 -32.41 24.28
C GLN A 208 3.73 -33.44 23.41
N GLY A 209 5.04 -33.26 23.18
CA GLY A 209 5.82 -34.16 22.33
C GLY A 209 5.38 -34.15 20.86
N LEU A 210 4.66 -33.11 20.43
CA LEU A 210 4.21 -33.00 19.05
C LEU A 210 5.42 -32.84 18.13
N SER A 211 5.53 -33.71 17.13
CA SER A 211 6.59 -33.63 16.13
C SER A 211 6.52 -32.31 15.36
N LYS A 212 7.68 -31.77 14.98
CA LYS A 212 7.78 -30.60 14.10
C LYS A 212 6.86 -30.80 12.90
N GLN A 213 5.99 -29.82 12.64
CA GLN A 213 5.05 -29.92 11.54
C GLN A 213 5.87 -30.04 10.26
N LYS A 214 5.72 -31.14 9.53
CA LYS A 214 6.34 -31.25 8.21
C LYS A 214 5.65 -30.20 7.34
N PHE A 215 6.40 -29.24 6.80
CA PHE A 215 5.87 -28.28 5.84
C PHE A 215 5.06 -29.05 4.80
N SER A 216 3.76 -28.75 4.70
CA SER A 216 2.91 -29.33 3.66
C SER A 216 3.50 -28.93 2.32
N LYS A 217 3.74 -29.92 1.45
CA LYS A 217 4.07 -29.65 0.06
C LYS A 217 2.75 -29.30 -0.64
N ASP A 218 2.28 -28.09 -0.42
CA ASP A 218 1.18 -27.53 -1.23
C ASP A 218 1.77 -26.95 -2.53
#